data_AF-X0LHI1-F1
#
_entry.id   AF-X0LHI1-F1
#
_cell.length_a   1.000
_cell.length_b   1.000
_cell.length_c   1.000
_cell.angle_alpha   90.00
_cell.angle_beta   90.00
_cell.angle_gamma   90.00
#
_symmetry.space_group_name_H-M   'P 1'
#
loop_
_entity.id
_entity.type
_entity.pdbx_description
1 polymer ?
#
loop_
_entity_poly.entity_id
_entity_poly.type
_entity_poly.pdbx_seq_one_letter_code
_entity_poly.pdbx_strand_id
1 'polypeptide(L)'
;MTDMRRSKEGEYDREKTIGGSPIEGNDDIPVSQRSLVSDENQLRNRKREDVPAAADNNIDLEKRKLKKRESTKIFRKVEPKEPFTVRNQLQRTFLNSYINILLIAAPVGIALNYIHSVNRIAVFVVNFIAIIPLAAILSFATEEIALRTGEVLGGLINATFGNAVELIVAILALVDGKVIIVQTSLVGSILSNLLLVLGFCFFFGGLRRESQYFNETVAQTAASMLALAVASVIVPTVFDQAKDTPPANVARLSRGTAVILLIVYAAYLLFQLKTHQSTFAKEGQKVAAKPWSRGSAGAGDIRQGIMVPGALVGGGMTGREENERLSEMLMNPHRLPKAEEDEDEEEEPQLHFWVAIATLTIATVLIALCAEFMVDSIDAVTKTGGVSEEFVGLILLPIVGNAAEHATAVTVAIKDKMDLAIGVAVGSSMQVALFLIPLLVIIGWGMGNDAMNLSFDLFQVATMFVAVLLVNYLIADGKSHWLEGWLLICLYSIIAVCSWWYPTHSDE
;
A
#
# COMPACT_ATOMS: atom_id res chain seq x y z
N MET A 1 -21.23 -60.31 -7.20
CA MET A 1 -20.84 -60.58 -8.60
C MET A 1 -19.33 -60.37 -8.70
N THR A 2 -18.62 -61.50 -8.71
CA THR A 2 -17.29 -61.76 -9.32
C THR A 2 -17.14 -61.01 -10.66
N ASP A 3 -15.98 -60.53 -11.12
CA ASP A 3 -14.75 -61.29 -11.31
C ASP A 3 -13.50 -60.41 -11.60
N MET A 4 -12.33 -61.05 -11.54
CA MET A 4 -10.97 -60.52 -11.48
C MET A 4 -10.21 -60.51 -12.84
N ARG A 5 -9.34 -59.51 -13.02
CA ARG A 5 -7.97 -59.52 -13.65
C ARG A 5 -7.70 -60.12 -15.07
N ARG A 6 -7.24 -59.21 -15.96
CA ARG A 6 -5.90 -59.10 -16.63
C ARG A 6 -5.36 -60.24 -17.53
N SER A 7 -5.08 -59.94 -18.82
CA SER A 7 -3.72 -60.00 -19.48
C SER A 7 -3.71 -60.04 -21.04
N LYS A 8 -2.78 -59.25 -21.65
CA LYS A 8 -1.93 -59.50 -22.88
C LYS A 8 -2.64 -59.66 -24.26
N GLU A 9 -2.09 -59.39 -25.46
CA GLU A 9 -0.75 -59.11 -26.04
C GLU A 9 -0.90 -58.68 -27.53
N GLY A 10 0.20 -58.17 -28.14
CA GLY A 10 0.50 -58.19 -29.60
C GLY A 10 0.10 -56.94 -30.41
N GLU A 11 0.74 -56.53 -31.50
CA GLU A 11 1.96 -56.87 -32.25
C GLU A 11 1.94 -55.90 -33.46
N TYR A 12 3.04 -55.25 -33.86
CA TYR A 12 3.09 -54.54 -35.15
C TYR A 12 4.48 -54.62 -35.77
N ASP A 13 4.53 -55.24 -36.94
CA ASP A 13 5.71 -55.52 -37.76
C ASP A 13 5.70 -54.67 -39.06
N ARG A 14 6.85 -54.71 -39.74
CA ARG A 14 7.45 -53.87 -40.81
C ARG A 14 6.75 -53.76 -42.19
N GLU A 15 7.14 -52.71 -42.96
CA GLU A 15 7.84 -52.73 -44.29
C GLU A 15 8.04 -51.28 -44.84
N LYS A 16 9.26 -50.77 -45.11
CA LYS A 16 10.08 -50.76 -46.38
C LYS A 16 9.35 -50.09 -47.59
N THR A 17 9.92 -49.17 -48.38
CA THR A 17 11.16 -49.27 -49.21
C THR A 17 11.51 -47.94 -49.96
N ILE A 18 12.83 -47.72 -50.20
CA ILE A 18 13.55 -47.15 -51.39
C ILE A 18 13.40 -45.65 -51.73
N GLY A 19 14.41 -44.86 -52.10
CA GLY A 19 15.83 -45.04 -52.49
C GLY A 19 16.46 -43.65 -52.73
N GLY A 20 17.76 -43.43 -52.54
CA GLY A 20 18.78 -43.52 -53.60
C GLY A 20 19.58 -42.21 -53.68
N SER A 21 20.89 -42.30 -53.41
CA SER A 21 21.94 -41.28 -53.28
C SER A 21 22.56 -40.88 -54.66
N PRO A 22 23.79 -40.31 -54.84
CA PRO A 22 24.79 -39.61 -53.98
C PRO A 22 25.41 -38.34 -54.67
N ILE A 23 26.47 -37.73 -54.10
CA ILE A 23 27.74 -37.22 -54.70
C ILE A 23 28.41 -36.35 -53.60
N GLU A 24 29.38 -36.83 -52.80
CA GLU A 24 30.85 -36.95 -53.01
C GLU A 24 31.63 -35.64 -53.25
N GLY A 25 32.70 -35.41 -52.46
CA GLY A 25 33.89 -34.69 -52.93
C GLY A 25 34.57 -33.66 -52.02
N ASN A 26 35.36 -34.15 -51.05
CA ASN A 26 36.67 -33.69 -50.53
C ASN A 26 37.24 -32.24 -50.63
N ASP A 27 37.91 -31.91 -49.52
CA ASP A 27 39.25 -31.29 -49.35
C ASP A 27 39.57 -29.88 -49.89
N ASP A 28 39.97 -28.98 -48.98
CA ASP A 28 41.35 -28.47 -48.85
C ASP A 28 41.43 -27.09 -48.15
N ILE A 29 42.24 -27.02 -47.09
CA ILE A 29 42.90 -25.81 -46.58
C ILE A 29 44.41 -26.11 -46.71
N PRO A 30 45.23 -25.26 -47.36
CA PRO A 30 46.13 -24.39 -46.58
C PRO A 30 46.54 -23.03 -47.20
N VAL A 31 46.63 -22.04 -46.30
CA VAL A 31 47.72 -21.06 -46.06
C VAL A 31 48.53 -20.51 -47.25
N SER A 32 48.59 -19.17 -47.38
CA SER A 32 49.82 -18.46 -47.79
C SER A 32 49.79 -16.96 -47.44
N GLN A 33 50.99 -16.42 -47.26
CA GLN A 33 51.40 -15.18 -46.58
C GLN A 33 51.39 -13.91 -47.46
N ARG A 34 51.44 -12.77 -46.75
CA ARG A 34 52.16 -11.50 -47.05
C ARG A 34 51.72 -10.64 -48.24
N SER A 35 51.34 -9.40 -47.93
CA SER A 35 52.15 -8.24 -48.34
C SER A 35 51.94 -7.05 -47.40
N LEU A 36 53.05 -6.46 -46.97
CA LEU A 36 53.16 -5.17 -46.31
C LEU A 36 53.29 -4.11 -47.40
N VAL A 37 52.42 -3.10 -47.44
CA VAL A 37 52.78 -1.75 -47.90
C VAL A 37 51.95 -0.74 -47.11
N SER A 38 52.67 0.23 -46.56
CA SER A 38 52.25 1.47 -45.92
C SER A 38 51.26 2.29 -46.73
N ASP A 39 50.30 2.95 -46.07
CA ASP A 39 50.17 4.40 -46.17
C ASP A 39 49.23 4.94 -45.07
N GLU A 40 49.73 5.96 -44.39
CA GLU A 40 49.04 6.78 -43.40
C GLU A 40 47.95 7.65 -44.04
N ASN A 41 47.01 8.07 -43.18
CA ASN A 41 46.05 9.16 -43.38
C ASN A 41 44.92 8.94 -44.38
N GLN A 42 43.78 8.37 -43.92
CA GLN A 42 42.46 8.99 -44.14
C GLN A 42 41.53 8.73 -42.94
N LEU A 43 41.07 9.83 -42.35
CA LEU A 43 40.14 9.89 -41.22
C LEU A 43 38.71 9.50 -41.65
N ARG A 44 38.19 8.50 -40.95
CA ARG A 44 36.81 8.33 -40.42
C ARG A 44 35.71 9.26 -40.99
N ASN A 45 34.76 8.66 -41.71
CA ASN A 45 33.34 8.78 -41.36
C ASN A 45 32.53 7.63 -41.99
N ARG A 46 32.37 6.53 -41.24
CA ARG A 46 31.42 5.46 -41.58
C ARG A 46 30.42 5.34 -40.44
N LYS A 47 29.17 5.64 -40.77
CA LYS A 47 27.95 5.44 -39.98
C LYS A 47 28.01 4.06 -39.31
N ARG A 48 27.81 3.98 -37.99
CA ARG A 48 27.60 2.69 -37.30
C ARG A 48 26.28 2.11 -37.80
N GLU A 49 26.38 1.09 -38.64
CA GLU A 49 25.29 0.16 -38.93
C GLU A 49 25.05 -0.72 -37.69
N ASP A 50 23.77 -0.87 -37.37
CA ASP A 50 23.06 -1.86 -36.58
C ASP A 50 23.91 -2.87 -35.79
N VAL A 51 23.90 -2.69 -34.46
CA VAL A 51 24.30 -3.72 -33.50
C VAL A 51 23.27 -4.85 -33.58
N PRO A 52 23.67 -6.13 -33.74
CA PRO A 52 22.72 -7.22 -33.82
C PRO A 52 21.95 -7.38 -32.51
N ALA A 53 20.62 -7.50 -32.61
CA ALA A 53 19.66 -7.66 -31.49
C ALA A 53 20.00 -8.80 -30.50
N ALA A 54 20.89 -9.73 -30.87
CA ALA A 54 21.39 -10.78 -29.99
C ALA A 54 22.34 -10.27 -28.88
N ALA A 55 23.06 -9.16 -29.11
CA ALA A 55 23.93 -8.57 -28.09
C ALA A 55 23.13 -7.84 -27.00
N ASP A 56 22.02 -7.19 -27.39
CA ASP A 56 21.15 -6.45 -26.48
C ASP A 56 20.42 -7.38 -25.50
N ASN A 57 19.92 -8.51 -26.00
CA ASN A 57 19.30 -9.56 -25.18
C ASN A 57 20.26 -10.17 -24.14
N ASN A 58 21.56 -10.26 -24.46
CA ASN A 58 22.56 -10.80 -23.54
C ASN A 58 22.94 -9.80 -22.44
N ILE A 59 23.02 -8.50 -22.80
CA ILE A 59 23.25 -7.41 -21.85
C ILE A 59 22.04 -7.30 -20.90
N ASP A 60 20.82 -7.43 -21.41
CA ASP A 60 19.61 -7.41 -20.61
C ASP A 60 19.49 -8.63 -19.68
N LEU A 61 19.91 -9.81 -20.16
CA LEU A 61 19.94 -11.03 -19.34
C LEU A 61 21.02 -10.94 -18.25
N GLU A 62 22.19 -10.39 -18.54
CA GLU A 62 23.23 -10.12 -17.53
C GLU A 62 22.78 -9.06 -16.52
N LYS A 63 22.18 -7.95 -16.96
CA LYS A 63 21.58 -6.93 -16.07
C LYS A 63 20.51 -7.54 -15.17
N ARG A 64 19.63 -8.41 -15.70
CA ARG A 64 18.62 -9.14 -14.91
C ARG A 64 19.26 -10.11 -13.91
N LYS A 65 20.33 -10.82 -14.28
CA LYS A 65 21.09 -11.70 -13.37
C LYS A 65 21.81 -10.91 -12.28
N LEU A 66 22.34 -9.73 -12.60
CA LEU A 66 22.95 -8.78 -11.65
C LEU A 66 21.90 -8.19 -10.70
N LYS A 67 20.76 -7.68 -11.20
CA LYS A 67 19.61 -7.24 -10.39
C LYS A 67 19.15 -8.35 -9.43
N LYS A 68 19.05 -9.59 -9.91
CA LYS A 68 18.67 -10.76 -9.11
C LYS A 68 19.72 -11.14 -8.05
N ARG A 69 21.02 -10.93 -8.33
CA ARG A 69 22.12 -11.13 -7.37
C ARG A 69 22.19 -10.02 -6.32
N GLU A 70 21.80 -8.80 -6.66
CA GLU A 70 21.72 -7.69 -5.73
C GLU A 70 20.48 -7.78 -4.83
N SER A 71 19.34 -8.25 -5.34
CA SER A 71 18.12 -8.47 -4.53
C SER A 71 18.30 -9.51 -3.42
N THR A 72 19.28 -10.41 -3.57
CA THR A 72 19.60 -11.43 -2.55
C THR A 72 20.51 -10.92 -1.43
N LYS A 73 21.12 -9.73 -1.55
CA LYS A 73 21.99 -9.18 -0.50
C LYS A 73 21.16 -8.49 0.57
N ILE A 74 21.56 -8.68 1.83
CA ILE A 74 20.88 -8.09 3.00
C ILE A 74 20.95 -6.56 2.98
N PHE A 75 21.98 -5.97 2.39
CA PHE A 75 22.13 -4.52 2.23
C PHE A 75 22.36 -4.13 0.77
N ARG A 76 21.58 -3.18 0.26
CA ARG A 76 21.73 -2.57 -1.08
C ARG A 76 22.60 -1.31 -0.95
N LYS A 77 23.67 -1.24 -1.73
CA LYS A 77 24.54 -0.04 -1.78
C LYS A 77 23.96 0.90 -2.82
N VAL A 78 23.24 1.93 -2.39
CA VAL A 78 22.64 2.94 -3.29
C VAL A 78 23.50 4.20 -3.24
N GLU A 79 23.97 4.67 -4.41
CA GLU A 79 24.75 5.90 -4.55
C GLU A 79 23.79 7.09 -4.70
N PRO A 80 23.90 8.15 -3.87
CA PRO A 80 22.96 9.27 -3.90
C PRO A 80 23.26 10.26 -5.03
N LYS A 81 22.21 10.82 -5.66
CA LYS A 81 22.32 11.91 -6.67
C LYS A 81 22.84 13.24 -6.08
N GLU A 82 22.60 13.51 -4.80
CA GLU A 82 23.09 14.71 -4.09
C GLU A 82 23.95 14.34 -2.88
N PRO A 83 24.98 15.13 -2.55
CA PRO A 83 25.78 14.89 -1.36
C PRO A 83 24.90 14.99 -0.11
N PHE A 84 24.97 13.95 0.73
CA PHE A 84 24.35 13.89 2.05
C PHE A 84 24.90 15.01 2.97
N THR A 85 24.34 16.20 2.84
CA THR A 85 24.67 17.35 3.69
C THR A 85 23.68 17.40 4.85
N VAL A 86 24.16 17.67 6.07
CA VAL A 86 23.33 17.71 7.30
C VAL A 86 22.11 18.63 7.14
N ARG A 87 22.29 19.79 6.48
CA ARG A 87 21.20 20.72 6.17
C ARG A 87 20.15 20.12 5.23
N ASN A 88 20.57 19.44 4.15
CA ASN A 88 19.65 18.83 3.19
C ASN A 88 18.89 17.66 3.83
N GLN A 89 19.54 16.90 4.72
CA GLN A 89 18.88 15.80 5.45
C GLN A 89 17.84 16.32 6.45
N LEU A 90 18.19 17.33 7.27
CA LEU A 90 17.23 17.97 8.17
C LEU A 90 16.07 18.61 7.42
N GLN A 91 16.34 19.29 6.31
CA GLN A 91 15.31 19.87 5.45
C GLN A 91 14.38 18.80 4.87
N ARG A 92 14.92 17.68 4.38
CA ARG A 92 14.10 16.58 3.86
C ARG A 92 13.30 15.85 4.94
N THR A 93 13.82 15.71 6.16
CA THR A 93 13.05 15.08 7.25
C THR A 93 11.94 16.01 7.76
N PHE A 94 12.25 17.28 8.00
CA PHE A 94 11.35 18.21 8.70
C PHE A 94 10.51 19.10 7.78
N LEU A 95 10.86 19.27 6.49
CA LEU A 95 10.17 20.17 5.56
C LEU A 95 9.59 19.47 4.31
N ASN A 96 9.56 18.13 4.28
CA ASN A 96 9.03 17.38 3.13
C ASN A 96 7.50 17.34 3.05
N SER A 97 6.79 17.60 4.16
CA SER A 97 5.32 17.66 4.18
C SER A 97 4.80 18.92 4.86
N TYR A 98 3.72 19.47 4.34
CA TYR A 98 2.97 20.56 4.98
C TYR A 98 2.44 20.15 6.37
N ILE A 99 2.25 18.85 6.60
CA ILE A 99 1.83 18.26 7.89
C ILE A 99 2.90 18.52 8.97
N ASN A 100 4.17 18.69 8.60
CA ASN A 100 5.25 18.90 9.56
C ASN A 100 5.16 20.23 10.32
N ILE A 101 4.31 21.17 9.88
CA ILE A 101 3.98 22.37 10.68
C ILE A 101 3.40 21.95 12.05
N LEU A 102 2.68 20.82 12.11
CA LEU A 102 2.12 20.28 13.33
C LEU A 102 3.16 19.69 14.28
N LEU A 103 4.43 19.53 13.88
CA LEU A 103 5.49 19.04 14.78
C LEU A 103 5.71 19.93 15.99
N ILE A 104 5.34 21.21 15.90
CA ILE A 104 5.37 22.14 17.04
C ILE A 104 4.42 21.65 18.16
N ALA A 105 3.38 20.89 17.83
CA ALA A 105 2.47 20.32 18.81
C ALA A 105 3.18 19.29 19.73
N ALA A 106 4.25 18.61 19.29
CA ALA A 106 4.95 17.62 20.11
C ALA A 106 5.62 18.24 21.36
N PRO A 107 6.54 19.23 21.25
CA PRO A 107 7.11 19.87 22.43
C PRO A 107 6.05 20.62 23.26
N VAL A 108 5.01 21.17 22.62
CA VAL A 108 3.91 21.83 23.34
C VAL A 108 3.10 20.81 24.15
N GLY A 109 2.72 19.67 23.56
CA GLY A 109 1.96 18.61 24.23
C GLY A 109 2.70 18.03 25.43
N ILE A 110 4.01 17.80 25.28
CA ILE A 110 4.89 17.38 26.36
C ILE A 110 4.94 18.45 27.47
N ALA A 111 5.12 19.73 27.11
CA ALA A 111 5.17 20.81 28.10
C ALA A 111 3.84 21.00 28.84
N LEU A 112 2.71 20.94 28.13
CA LEU A 112 1.36 21.10 28.71
C LEU A 112 1.05 20.03 29.75
N ASN A 113 1.58 18.81 29.61
CA ASN A 113 1.37 17.75 30.58
C ASN A 113 1.92 18.09 31.98
N TYR A 114 3.02 18.84 32.06
CA TYR A 114 3.61 19.26 33.33
C TYR A 114 2.91 20.47 33.97
N ILE A 115 2.07 21.18 33.21
CA ILE A 115 1.35 22.36 33.67
C ILE A 115 -0.02 21.92 34.20
N HIS A 116 -0.10 21.73 35.52
CA HIS A 116 -1.29 21.23 36.21
C HIS A 116 -2.53 22.13 36.07
N SER A 117 -2.37 23.40 35.66
CA SER A 117 -3.47 24.34 35.44
C SER A 117 -4.17 24.15 34.09
N VAL A 118 -3.64 23.32 33.20
CA VAL A 118 -4.18 23.10 31.85
C VAL A 118 -5.23 21.99 31.88
N ASN A 119 -6.30 22.16 31.09
CA ASN A 119 -7.34 21.15 30.94
C ASN A 119 -6.77 19.88 30.29
N ARG A 120 -7.00 18.70 30.89
CA ARG A 120 -6.57 17.40 30.34
C ARG A 120 -7.13 17.11 28.94
N ILE A 121 -8.30 17.66 28.58
CA ILE A 121 -8.82 17.58 27.22
C ILE A 121 -7.89 18.31 26.23
N ALA A 122 -7.31 19.44 26.64
CA ALA A 122 -6.33 20.13 25.79
C ALA A 122 -5.02 19.34 25.66
N VAL A 123 -4.58 18.68 26.75
CA VAL A 123 -3.43 17.75 26.71
C VAL A 123 -3.70 16.61 25.72
N PHE A 124 -4.89 16.02 25.76
CA PHE A 124 -5.33 15.01 24.79
C PHE A 124 -5.24 15.53 23.36
N VAL A 125 -5.91 16.66 23.05
CA VAL A 125 -5.99 17.20 21.68
C VAL A 125 -4.61 17.58 21.13
N VAL A 126 -3.75 18.22 21.93
CA VAL A 126 -2.43 18.64 21.45
C VAL A 126 -1.52 17.45 21.19
N ASN A 127 -1.49 16.44 22.08
CA ASN A 127 -0.69 15.24 21.85
C ASN A 127 -1.25 14.39 20.71
N PHE A 128 -2.58 14.32 20.56
CA PHE A 128 -3.25 13.69 19.41
C PHE A 128 -2.80 14.30 18.08
N ILE A 129 -2.79 15.64 17.98
CA ILE A 129 -2.30 16.36 16.79
C ILE A 129 -0.81 16.14 16.58
N ALA A 130 -0.02 16.05 17.66
CA ALA A 130 1.42 15.84 17.58
C ALA A 130 1.81 14.49 16.98
N ILE A 131 1.03 13.45 17.22
CA ILE A 131 1.33 12.10 16.73
C ILE A 131 1.21 12.02 15.19
N ILE A 132 0.28 12.75 14.57
CA ILE A 132 0.06 12.75 13.11
C ILE A 132 1.35 13.03 12.29
N PRO A 133 2.06 14.16 12.46
CA PRO A 133 3.31 14.41 11.75
C PRO A 133 4.45 13.47 12.18
N LEU A 134 4.47 13.03 13.44
CA LEU A 134 5.50 12.11 13.92
C LEU A 134 5.36 10.73 13.25
N ALA A 135 4.12 10.25 13.07
CA ALA A 135 3.80 9.04 12.32
C ALA A 135 4.32 9.12 10.88
N ALA A 136 4.17 10.28 10.23
CA ALA A 136 4.70 10.50 8.88
C ALA A 136 6.23 10.43 8.83
N ILE A 137 6.93 11.01 9.82
CA ILE A 137 8.39 10.91 9.93
C ILE A 137 8.83 9.46 10.17
N LEU A 138 8.10 8.74 11.03
CA LEU A 138 8.37 7.33 11.33
C LEU A 138 8.22 6.46 10.09
N SER A 139 7.13 6.64 9.34
CA SER A 139 6.87 5.92 8.08
C SER A 139 7.94 6.22 7.03
N PHE A 140 8.30 7.49 6.83
CA PHE A 140 9.38 7.88 5.93
C PHE A 140 10.74 7.28 6.32
N ALA A 141 11.09 7.29 7.61
CA ALA A 141 12.32 6.67 8.09
C ALA A 141 12.33 5.14 7.90
N THR A 142 11.16 4.51 8.07
CA THR A 142 10.96 3.07 7.85
C THR A 142 11.19 2.70 6.39
N GLU A 143 10.63 3.49 5.46
CA GLU A 143 10.80 3.32 4.02
C GLU A 143 12.27 3.50 3.59
N GLU A 144 12.95 4.54 4.08
CA GLU A 144 14.38 4.78 3.82
C GLU A 144 15.29 3.62 4.26
N ILE A 145 14.94 2.98 5.38
CA ILE A 145 15.63 1.77 5.85
C ILE A 145 15.27 0.60 4.95
N ALA A 146 13.99 0.41 4.63
CA ALA A 146 13.48 -0.68 3.82
C ALA A 146 14.12 -0.70 2.43
N LEU A 147 14.28 0.46 1.78
CA LEU A 147 14.94 0.62 0.46
C LEU A 147 16.40 0.14 0.43
N ARG A 148 17.06 0.10 1.59
CA ARG A 148 18.47 -0.29 1.74
C ARG A 148 18.64 -1.70 2.28
N THR A 149 17.58 -2.28 2.79
CA THR A 149 17.55 -3.68 3.24
C THR A 149 17.02 -4.58 2.13
N GLY A 150 17.50 -5.82 2.05
CA GLY A 150 17.01 -6.79 1.06
C GLY A 150 15.49 -6.99 1.17
N GLU A 151 14.84 -7.44 0.09
CA GLU A 151 13.37 -7.49 -0.06
C GLU A 151 12.64 -8.12 1.14
N VAL A 152 13.17 -9.22 1.69
CA VAL A 152 12.59 -9.91 2.86
C VAL A 152 12.73 -9.09 4.14
N LEU A 153 13.90 -8.49 4.39
CA LEU A 153 14.15 -7.72 5.61
C LEU A 153 13.43 -6.37 5.56
N GLY A 154 13.41 -5.72 4.39
CA GLY A 154 12.64 -4.50 4.16
C GLY A 154 11.14 -4.73 4.33
N GLY A 155 10.62 -5.84 3.81
CA GLY A 155 9.23 -6.23 4.03
C GLY A 155 8.89 -6.45 5.51
N LEU A 156 9.78 -7.08 6.28
CA LEU A 156 9.60 -7.29 7.72
C LEU A 156 9.68 -5.98 8.52
N ILE A 157 10.62 -5.09 8.17
CA ILE A 157 10.76 -3.76 8.77
C ILE A 157 9.49 -2.94 8.51
N ASN A 158 9.00 -2.92 7.28
CA ASN A 158 7.77 -2.22 6.93
C ASN A 158 6.56 -2.81 7.67
N ALA A 159 6.44 -4.14 7.73
CA ALA A 159 5.33 -4.78 8.45
C ALA A 159 5.32 -4.48 9.96
N THR A 160 6.49 -4.23 10.55
CA THR A 160 6.62 -3.96 12.00
C THR A 160 6.50 -2.48 12.31
N PHE A 161 7.26 -1.64 11.61
CA PHE A 161 7.34 -0.20 11.87
C PHE A 161 6.30 0.63 11.10
N GLY A 162 5.65 0.08 10.08
CA GLY A 162 4.48 0.70 9.44
C GLY A 162 3.34 0.90 10.44
N ASN A 163 3.02 -0.15 11.20
CA ASN A 163 1.99 -0.11 12.25
C ASN A 163 2.55 0.23 13.65
N ALA A 164 3.70 0.89 13.74
CA ALA A 164 4.33 1.11 15.04
C ALA A 164 3.54 2.09 15.90
N VAL A 165 2.86 3.07 15.31
CA VAL A 165 2.09 4.07 16.08
C VAL A 165 0.91 3.41 16.78
N GLU A 166 0.17 2.58 16.06
CA GLU A 166 -0.95 1.78 16.53
C GLU A 166 -0.48 0.82 17.62
N LEU A 167 0.64 0.11 17.38
CA LEU A 167 1.20 -0.81 18.37
C LEU A 167 1.64 -0.09 19.65
N ILE A 168 2.29 1.07 19.54
CA ILE A 168 2.73 1.86 20.71
C ILE A 168 1.53 2.36 21.51
N VAL A 169 0.56 2.98 20.85
CA VAL A 169 -0.66 3.51 21.50
C VAL A 169 -1.44 2.36 22.17
N ALA A 170 -1.57 1.21 21.50
CA ALA A 170 -2.26 0.04 22.04
C ALA A 170 -1.53 -0.58 23.23
N ILE A 171 -0.20 -0.68 23.20
CA ILE A 171 0.58 -1.20 24.35
C ILE A 171 0.45 -0.25 25.54
N LEU A 172 0.56 1.07 25.35
CA LEU A 172 0.43 2.05 26.43
C LEU A 172 -0.98 2.02 27.03
N ALA A 173 -2.02 1.98 26.19
CA ALA A 173 -3.40 1.81 26.66
C ALA A 173 -3.60 0.48 27.41
N LEU A 174 -2.95 -0.61 26.98
CA LEU A 174 -3.01 -1.89 27.68
C LEU A 174 -2.30 -1.84 29.05
N VAL A 175 -1.17 -1.14 29.14
CA VAL A 175 -0.43 -0.91 30.40
C VAL A 175 -1.26 -0.10 31.39
N ASP A 176 -2.04 0.87 30.91
CA ASP A 176 -2.95 1.68 31.73
C ASP A 176 -4.28 0.96 32.05
N GLY A 177 -4.42 -0.31 31.64
CA GLY A 177 -5.63 -1.10 31.88
C GLY A 177 -6.83 -0.74 31.00
N LYS A 178 -6.63 0.09 29.97
CA LYS A 178 -7.67 0.57 29.04
C LYS A 178 -7.98 -0.42 27.93
N VAL A 179 -8.36 -1.64 28.32
CA VAL A 179 -8.56 -2.77 27.40
C VAL A 179 -9.63 -2.48 26.34
N ILE A 180 -10.73 -1.82 26.72
CA ILE A 180 -11.81 -1.46 25.79
C ILE A 180 -11.28 -0.55 24.68
N ILE A 181 -10.46 0.46 25.02
CA ILE A 181 -9.83 1.37 24.07
C ILE A 181 -8.88 0.61 23.14
N VAL A 182 -8.13 -0.37 23.65
CA VAL A 182 -7.25 -1.23 22.83
C VAL A 182 -8.08 -2.05 21.84
N GLN A 183 -9.10 -2.76 22.29
CA GLN A 183 -9.93 -3.60 21.42
C GLN A 183 -10.67 -2.79 20.35
N THR A 184 -11.33 -1.70 20.77
CA THR A 184 -12.08 -0.80 19.87
C THR A 184 -11.17 -0.12 18.85
N SER A 185 -9.95 0.29 19.23
CA SER A 185 -9.00 0.90 18.29
C SER A 185 -8.43 -0.05 17.25
N LEU A 186 -8.26 -1.34 17.58
CA LEU A 186 -7.84 -2.35 16.61
C LEU A 186 -8.92 -2.60 15.55
N VAL A 187 -10.19 -2.72 15.97
CA VAL A 187 -11.32 -2.84 15.03
C VAL A 187 -11.47 -1.55 14.21
N GLY A 188 -11.33 -0.40 14.87
CA GLY A 188 -11.40 0.92 14.25
C GLY A 188 -10.31 1.12 13.19
N SER A 189 -9.10 0.61 13.40
CA SER A 189 -8.01 0.64 12.41
C SER A 189 -8.36 -0.15 11.15
N ILE A 190 -8.93 -1.35 11.30
CA ILE A 190 -9.43 -2.14 10.16
C ILE A 190 -10.54 -1.37 9.43
N LEU A 191 -11.54 -0.85 10.15
CA LEU A 191 -12.64 -0.08 9.54
C LEU A 191 -12.17 1.18 8.83
N SER A 192 -11.23 1.91 9.44
CA SER A 192 -10.66 3.12 8.86
C SER A 192 -9.90 2.80 7.57
N ASN A 193 -9.07 1.77 7.56
CA ASN A 193 -8.33 1.37 6.37
C ASN A 193 -9.26 0.91 5.24
N LEU A 194 -10.26 0.09 5.56
CA LEU A 194 -11.16 -0.48 4.56
C LEU A 194 -12.17 0.52 4.01
N LEU A 195 -12.72 1.39 4.84
CA LEU A 195 -13.79 2.29 4.42
C LEU A 195 -13.27 3.71 4.18
N LEU A 196 -12.54 4.28 5.12
CA LEU A 196 -12.10 5.68 5.04
C LEU A 196 -10.96 5.84 4.03
N VAL A 197 -9.88 5.05 4.14
CA VAL A 197 -8.71 5.17 3.25
C VAL A 197 -9.06 4.76 1.85
N LEU A 198 -9.60 3.55 1.68
CA LEU A 198 -10.00 3.07 0.37
C LEU A 198 -11.05 4.01 -0.25
N GLY A 199 -11.96 4.53 0.57
CA GLY A 199 -12.92 5.54 0.18
C GLY A 199 -12.27 6.80 -0.38
N PHE A 200 -11.28 7.36 0.33
CA PHE A 200 -10.51 8.51 -0.16
C PHE A 200 -9.67 8.18 -1.41
N CYS A 201 -9.06 7.00 -1.48
CA CYS A 201 -8.30 6.55 -2.65
C CYS A 201 -9.19 6.50 -3.90
N PHE A 202 -10.33 5.83 -3.82
CA PHE A 202 -11.29 5.73 -4.93
C PHE A 202 -11.91 7.07 -5.28
N PHE A 203 -12.24 7.88 -4.27
CA PHE A 203 -12.81 9.21 -4.49
C PHE A 203 -11.82 10.13 -5.19
N PHE A 204 -10.68 10.43 -4.57
CA PHE A 204 -9.71 11.40 -5.11
C PHE A 204 -8.97 10.88 -6.35
N GLY A 205 -8.67 9.58 -6.42
CA GLY A 205 -8.10 8.97 -7.62
C GLY A 205 -9.06 8.99 -8.81
N GLY A 206 -10.36 8.82 -8.53
CA GLY A 206 -11.44 8.80 -9.51
C GLY A 206 -11.96 10.19 -9.94
N LEU A 207 -11.67 11.29 -9.23
CA LEU A 207 -12.19 12.63 -9.60
C LEU A 207 -11.80 13.08 -11.02
N ARG A 208 -10.67 12.58 -11.53
CA ARG A 208 -10.12 12.94 -12.86
C ARG A 208 -10.18 11.79 -13.86
N ARG A 209 -10.82 10.67 -13.52
CA ARG A 209 -10.86 9.43 -14.32
C ARG A 209 -12.28 8.85 -14.32
N GLU A 210 -12.68 8.22 -15.41
CA GLU A 210 -14.00 7.56 -15.44
C GLU A 210 -13.97 6.26 -14.62
N SER A 211 -12.85 5.55 -14.65
CA SER A 211 -12.57 4.38 -13.82
C SER A 211 -11.06 4.23 -13.66
N GLN A 212 -10.63 3.63 -12.56
CA GLN A 212 -9.24 3.20 -12.33
C GLN A 212 -9.19 1.69 -12.26
N TYR A 213 -8.24 1.07 -12.95
CA TYR A 213 -8.09 -0.38 -12.96
C TYR A 213 -6.98 -0.80 -12.00
N PHE A 214 -7.11 -2.00 -11.47
CA PHE A 214 -6.09 -2.64 -10.65
C PHE A 214 -6.07 -4.14 -10.95
N ASN A 215 -5.01 -4.81 -10.53
CA ASN A 215 -4.80 -6.23 -10.70
C ASN A 215 -5.74 -7.01 -9.79
N GLU A 216 -6.81 -7.52 -10.38
CA GLU A 216 -7.81 -8.37 -9.72
C GLU A 216 -7.17 -9.50 -8.92
N THR A 217 -6.16 -10.18 -9.47
CA THR A 217 -5.56 -11.35 -8.79
C THR A 217 -4.87 -10.95 -7.49
N VAL A 218 -4.10 -9.86 -7.49
CA VAL A 218 -3.36 -9.39 -6.31
C VAL A 218 -4.34 -8.86 -5.27
N ALA A 219 -5.25 -8.00 -5.70
CA ALA A 219 -6.20 -7.34 -4.82
C ALA A 219 -7.20 -8.34 -4.22
N GLN A 220 -7.74 -9.27 -5.02
CA GLN A 220 -8.66 -10.32 -4.55
C GLN A 220 -7.96 -11.32 -3.62
N THR A 221 -6.70 -11.68 -3.89
CA THR A 221 -5.94 -12.56 -3.00
C THR A 221 -5.75 -11.90 -1.63
N ALA A 222 -5.37 -10.62 -1.60
CA ALA A 222 -5.23 -9.86 -0.36
C ALA A 222 -6.57 -9.71 0.39
N ALA A 223 -7.65 -9.34 -0.31
CA ALA A 223 -8.97 -9.18 0.27
C ALA A 223 -9.55 -10.51 0.81
N SER A 224 -9.32 -11.62 0.10
CA SER A 224 -9.72 -12.96 0.55
C SER A 224 -8.97 -13.40 1.81
N MET A 225 -7.66 -13.12 1.90
CA MET A 225 -6.88 -13.40 3.10
C MET A 225 -7.33 -12.55 4.29
N LEU A 226 -7.65 -11.27 4.06
CA LEU A 226 -8.23 -10.42 5.09
C LEU A 226 -9.59 -10.94 5.57
N ALA A 227 -10.46 -11.39 4.66
CA ALA A 227 -11.75 -11.98 5.02
C ALA A 227 -11.60 -13.21 5.92
N LEU A 228 -10.66 -14.09 5.60
CA LEU A 228 -10.35 -15.27 6.43
C LEU A 228 -9.75 -14.87 7.79
N ALA A 229 -8.88 -13.87 7.82
CA ALA A 229 -8.28 -13.35 9.05
C ALA A 229 -9.35 -12.79 9.99
N VAL A 230 -10.19 -11.90 9.49
CA VAL A 230 -11.25 -11.25 10.26
C VAL A 230 -12.29 -12.29 10.70
N ALA A 231 -12.69 -13.23 9.84
CA ALA A 231 -13.56 -14.33 10.25
C ALA A 231 -12.99 -15.13 11.43
N SER A 232 -11.67 -15.38 11.41
CA SER A 232 -10.98 -16.09 12.50
C SER A 232 -10.94 -15.30 13.81
N VAL A 233 -10.89 -13.97 13.74
CA VAL A 233 -10.97 -13.06 14.90
C VAL A 233 -12.39 -12.99 15.48
N ILE A 234 -13.43 -13.15 14.63
CA ILE A 234 -14.85 -13.07 15.02
C ILE A 234 -15.33 -14.32 15.77
N VAL A 235 -14.78 -15.50 15.45
CA VAL A 235 -15.24 -16.79 16.01
C VAL A 235 -15.29 -16.80 17.56
N PRO A 236 -14.25 -16.34 18.29
CA PRO A 236 -14.30 -16.26 19.75
C PRO A 236 -15.40 -15.33 20.28
N THR A 237 -15.64 -14.19 19.63
CA THR A 237 -16.71 -13.26 20.02
C THR A 237 -18.09 -13.92 19.89
N VAL A 238 -18.37 -14.58 18.76
CA VAL A 238 -19.64 -15.28 18.55
C VAL A 238 -19.82 -16.43 19.54
N PHE A 239 -18.74 -17.15 19.85
CA PHE A 239 -18.78 -18.25 20.82
C PHE A 239 -19.09 -17.76 22.23
N ASP A 240 -18.51 -16.64 22.65
CA ASP A 240 -18.74 -16.04 23.95
C ASP A 240 -20.21 -15.63 24.13
N GLN A 241 -20.73 -14.86 23.16
CA GLN A 241 -22.11 -14.36 23.14
C GLN A 241 -23.18 -15.46 23.07
N ALA A 242 -22.86 -16.61 22.46
CA ALA A 242 -23.83 -17.69 22.31
C ALA A 242 -24.02 -18.55 23.58
N LYS A 243 -23.13 -18.43 24.58
CA LYS A 243 -23.01 -19.41 25.67
C LYS A 243 -22.84 -18.79 27.06
N ASP A 244 -22.81 -17.47 27.21
CA ASP A 244 -22.44 -16.77 28.46
C ASP A 244 -21.21 -17.43 29.10
N THR A 245 -20.15 -17.53 28.30
CA THR A 245 -18.98 -18.32 28.66
C THR A 245 -18.26 -17.67 29.84
N PRO A 246 -17.80 -18.43 30.87
CA PRO A 246 -17.03 -17.84 31.95
C PRO A 246 -15.81 -17.07 31.41
N PRO A 247 -15.50 -15.86 31.92
CA PRO A 247 -14.42 -15.02 31.38
C PRO A 247 -13.06 -15.74 31.27
N ALA A 248 -12.75 -16.63 32.22
CA ALA A 248 -11.53 -17.44 32.19
C ALA A 248 -11.45 -18.39 30.98
N ASN A 249 -12.59 -18.92 30.52
CA ASN A 249 -12.65 -19.78 29.36
C ASN A 249 -12.55 -18.97 28.06
N VAL A 250 -13.14 -17.76 28.02
CA VAL A 250 -13.00 -16.81 26.90
C VAL A 250 -11.54 -16.40 26.72
N ALA A 251 -10.84 -16.09 27.82
CA ALA A 251 -9.42 -15.76 27.80
C ALA A 251 -8.56 -16.93 27.30
N ARG A 252 -8.82 -18.16 27.75
CA ARG A 252 -8.11 -19.37 27.28
C ARG A 252 -8.33 -19.62 25.79
N LEU A 253 -9.59 -19.50 25.33
CA LEU A 253 -9.93 -19.64 23.91
C LEU A 253 -9.21 -18.58 23.08
N SER A 254 -9.26 -17.32 23.52
CA SER A 254 -8.63 -16.19 22.85
C SER A 254 -7.12 -16.34 22.72
N ARG A 255 -6.45 -16.84 23.77
CA ARG A 255 -5.01 -17.15 23.73
C ARG A 255 -4.67 -18.24 22.72
N GLY A 256 -5.44 -19.32 22.70
CA GLY A 256 -5.27 -20.40 21.72
C GLY A 256 -5.44 -19.89 20.29
N THR A 257 -6.49 -19.12 20.05
CA THR A 257 -6.75 -18.49 18.75
C THR A 257 -5.64 -17.50 18.38
N ALA A 258 -5.14 -16.69 19.31
CA ALA A 258 -4.07 -15.74 19.05
C ALA A 258 -2.77 -16.42 18.56
N VAL A 259 -2.38 -17.53 19.19
CA VAL A 259 -1.22 -18.32 18.74
C VAL A 259 -1.43 -18.85 17.32
N ILE A 260 -2.63 -19.35 17.01
CA ILE A 260 -2.96 -19.83 15.65
C ILE A 260 -2.86 -18.68 14.65
N LEU A 261 -3.41 -17.50 14.96
CA LEU A 261 -3.37 -16.33 14.08
C LEU A 261 -1.94 -15.86 13.80
N LEU A 262 -1.05 -15.87 14.79
CA LEU A 262 0.37 -15.53 14.57
C LEU A 262 1.10 -16.56 13.69
N ILE A 263 0.74 -17.85 13.79
CA ILE A 263 1.26 -18.88 12.87
C ILE A 263 0.76 -18.61 11.45
N VAL A 264 -0.52 -18.26 11.29
CA VAL A 264 -1.11 -17.87 10.01
C VAL A 264 -0.41 -16.62 9.46
N TYR A 265 -0.09 -15.64 10.31
CA TYR A 265 0.66 -14.45 9.90
C TYR A 265 2.07 -14.79 9.43
N ALA A 266 2.79 -15.67 10.13
CA ALA A 266 4.11 -16.12 9.70
C ALA A 266 4.04 -16.84 8.35
N ALA A 267 3.01 -17.68 8.14
CA ALA A 267 2.76 -18.31 6.85
C ALA A 267 2.41 -17.28 5.75
N TYR A 268 1.63 -16.25 6.09
CA TYR A 268 1.33 -15.13 5.21
C TYR A 268 2.58 -14.34 4.80
N LEU A 269 3.48 -14.02 5.74
CA LEU A 269 4.75 -13.37 5.43
C LEU A 269 5.63 -14.24 4.53
N LEU A 270 5.68 -15.56 4.74
CA LEU A 270 6.36 -16.49 3.83
C LEU A 270 5.69 -16.54 2.45
N PHE A 271 4.37 -16.42 2.41
CA PHE A 271 3.60 -16.35 1.17
C PHE A 271 3.98 -15.10 0.38
N GLN A 272 3.88 -13.93 1.02
CA GLN A 272 4.12 -12.62 0.42
C GLN A 272 5.58 -12.37 0.06
N LEU A 273 6.52 -12.61 0.98
CA LEU A 273 7.93 -12.22 0.84
C LEU A 273 8.78 -13.23 0.06
N LYS A 274 8.30 -14.46 -0.15
CA LYS A 274 9.12 -15.52 -0.75
C LYS A 274 8.42 -16.30 -1.84
N THR A 275 7.28 -16.93 -1.56
CA THR A 275 6.69 -17.88 -2.52
C THR A 275 5.92 -17.20 -3.65
N HIS A 276 5.25 -16.07 -3.37
CA HIS A 276 4.37 -15.38 -4.32
C HIS A 276 4.78 -13.92 -4.55
N GLN A 277 6.02 -13.56 -4.24
CA GLN A 277 6.57 -12.22 -4.42
C GLN A 277 6.34 -11.68 -5.85
N SER A 278 6.49 -12.53 -6.87
CA SER A 278 6.27 -12.15 -8.28
C SER A 278 4.81 -11.88 -8.62
N THR A 279 3.85 -12.42 -7.86
CA THR A 279 2.43 -12.12 -8.01
C THR A 279 2.15 -10.74 -7.41
N PHE A 280 2.67 -10.45 -6.22
CA PHE A 280 2.53 -9.14 -5.56
C PHE A 280 3.28 -8.00 -6.25
N ALA A 281 4.24 -8.30 -7.13
CA ALA A 281 5.01 -7.31 -7.90
C ALA A 281 4.36 -6.91 -9.24
N LYS A 282 3.19 -7.44 -9.60
CA LYS A 282 2.51 -7.11 -10.86
C LYS A 282 1.59 -5.90 -10.68
N GLU A 283 1.86 -4.82 -11.42
CA GLU A 283 1.01 -3.65 -11.48
C GLU A 283 -0.20 -3.87 -12.43
N GLY A 284 -1.31 -3.18 -12.14
CA GLY A 284 -2.48 -3.09 -13.00
C GLY A 284 -2.34 -2.11 -14.15
N GLN A 285 -3.37 -2.01 -14.97
CA GLN A 285 -3.39 -1.13 -16.14
C GLN A 285 -3.57 0.35 -15.73
N LYS A 286 -2.69 1.23 -16.21
CA LYS A 286 -2.76 2.68 -15.98
C LYS A 286 -3.71 3.38 -16.98
N VAL A 287 -4.35 4.45 -16.50
CA VAL A 287 -5.33 5.34 -17.11
C VAL A 287 -4.90 6.80 -16.89
N ALA A 288 -4.71 7.53 -18.00
CA ALA A 288 -4.32 8.93 -17.97
C ALA A 288 -5.40 9.83 -17.32
N ALA A 289 -4.99 10.77 -16.48
CA ALA A 289 -5.90 11.72 -15.85
C ALA A 289 -6.42 12.76 -16.86
N LYS A 290 -7.73 13.08 -16.82
CA LYS A 290 -8.27 14.23 -17.55
C LYS A 290 -7.66 15.52 -17.01
N PRO A 291 -7.25 16.48 -17.86
CA PRO A 291 -6.75 17.78 -17.40
C PRO A 291 -7.86 18.51 -16.63
N TRP A 292 -7.49 19.20 -15.55
CA TRP A 292 -8.44 20.09 -14.87
C TRP A 292 -8.85 21.14 -15.90
N SER A 293 -10.14 21.28 -16.17
CA SER A 293 -10.64 22.44 -16.91
C SER A 293 -10.39 23.65 -16.02
N ARG A 294 -9.18 24.21 -16.09
CA ARG A 294 -8.98 25.61 -15.72
C ARG A 294 -9.90 26.35 -16.66
N GLY A 295 -10.98 26.90 -16.12
CA GLY A 295 -11.83 27.82 -16.82
C GLY A 295 -10.99 29.02 -17.27
N SER A 296 -10.33 28.90 -18.42
CA SER A 296 -10.23 30.00 -19.36
C SER A 296 -11.57 30.05 -20.07
N ALA A 297 -12.61 30.45 -19.34
CA ALA A 297 -13.66 31.25 -19.95
C ALA A 297 -13.06 32.65 -20.19
N GLY A 298 -12.01 32.73 -21.00
CA GLY A 298 -11.67 33.98 -21.67
C GLY A 298 -12.86 34.30 -22.56
N ALA A 299 -13.27 35.57 -22.59
CA ALA A 299 -14.48 36.05 -23.26
C ALA A 299 -14.54 35.87 -24.80
N GLY A 300 -13.78 34.91 -25.36
CA GLY A 300 -13.78 34.54 -26.78
C GLY A 300 -14.11 33.06 -27.08
N ASP A 301 -13.99 32.13 -26.12
CA ASP A 301 -14.04 30.68 -26.43
C ASP A 301 -15.45 30.08 -26.57
N ILE A 302 -16.50 30.86 -26.31
CA ILE A 302 -17.89 30.46 -26.58
C ILE A 302 -18.18 30.39 -28.09
N ARG A 303 -17.33 30.99 -28.94
CA ARG A 303 -17.51 30.89 -30.40
C ARG A 303 -17.00 29.59 -31.00
N GLN A 304 -16.02 28.91 -30.40
CA GLN A 304 -15.42 27.71 -31.00
C GLN A 304 -16.25 26.43 -30.81
N GLY A 305 -17.01 26.31 -29.71
CA GLY A 305 -17.87 25.15 -29.44
C GLY A 305 -19.19 25.12 -30.24
N ILE A 306 -19.60 26.24 -30.83
CA ILE A 306 -20.87 26.37 -31.59
C ILE A 306 -20.66 26.19 -33.09
N MET A 307 -19.42 26.22 -33.60
CA MET A 307 -19.16 26.19 -35.04
C MET A 307 -19.14 24.77 -35.67
N VAL A 308 -19.09 23.70 -34.87
CA VAL A 308 -18.94 22.33 -35.39
C VAL A 308 -20.25 21.72 -35.94
N PRO A 309 -21.46 21.99 -35.40
CA PRO A 309 -22.67 21.48 -36.05
C PRO A 309 -23.03 22.23 -37.34
N GLY A 310 -22.59 23.49 -37.49
CA GLY A 310 -22.93 24.33 -38.64
C GLY A 310 -22.02 24.15 -39.86
N ALA A 311 -20.73 23.83 -39.65
CA ALA A 311 -19.75 23.67 -40.73
C ALA A 311 -19.94 22.39 -41.57
N LEU A 312 -20.66 21.40 -41.06
CA LEU A 312 -20.98 20.17 -41.79
C LEU A 312 -22.22 20.30 -42.70
N VAL A 313 -23.03 21.34 -42.51
CA VAL A 313 -24.34 21.49 -43.20
C VAL A 313 -24.38 22.69 -44.15
N GLY A 314 -23.53 23.70 -43.98
CA GLY A 314 -23.50 24.88 -44.84
C GLY A 314 -22.13 25.11 -45.47
N GLY A 315 -22.03 24.97 -46.80
CA GLY A 315 -20.83 25.31 -47.56
C GLY A 315 -20.42 26.77 -47.33
N GLY A 316 -19.40 26.96 -46.50
CA GLY A 316 -18.84 28.28 -46.20
C GLY A 316 -17.43 28.12 -45.63
N MET A 317 -16.45 28.49 -46.45
CA MET A 317 -15.01 28.42 -46.18
C MET A 317 -14.61 29.01 -44.81
N THR A 318 -13.84 28.26 -44.03
CA THR A 318 -12.82 28.82 -43.12
C THR A 318 -11.43 28.41 -43.64
N GLY A 319 -10.43 29.23 -43.34
CA GLY A 319 -9.19 29.37 -44.12
C GLY A 319 -8.38 28.09 -44.37
N ARG A 320 -7.60 28.11 -45.46
CA ARG A 320 -6.73 27.01 -45.93
C ARG A 320 -5.78 26.48 -44.84
N GLU A 321 -5.30 27.34 -43.94
CA GLU A 321 -4.46 26.95 -42.80
C GLU A 321 -5.19 26.15 -41.72
N GLU A 322 -6.49 26.38 -41.51
CA GLU A 322 -7.27 25.69 -40.48
C GLU A 322 -7.60 24.26 -40.92
N ASN A 323 -7.90 24.09 -42.22
CA ASN A 323 -8.12 22.78 -42.82
C ASN A 323 -6.84 21.93 -42.89
N GLU A 324 -5.68 22.56 -43.13
CA GLU A 324 -4.39 21.87 -43.10
C GLU A 324 -4.02 21.42 -41.67
N ARG A 325 -4.27 22.24 -40.64
CA ARG A 325 -4.08 21.85 -39.23
C ARG A 325 -5.00 20.73 -38.79
N LEU A 326 -6.27 20.76 -39.20
CA LEU A 326 -7.22 19.69 -38.89
C LEU A 326 -6.81 18.38 -39.59
N SER A 327 -6.34 18.47 -40.85
CA SER A 327 -5.81 17.34 -41.59
C SER A 327 -4.52 16.79 -40.98
N GLU A 328 -3.64 17.64 -40.45
CA GLU A 328 -2.40 17.22 -39.77
C GLU A 328 -2.71 16.50 -38.44
N MET A 329 -3.70 16.98 -37.68
CA MET A 329 -4.17 16.31 -36.45
C MET A 329 -4.83 14.95 -36.72
N LEU A 330 -5.56 14.80 -37.84
CA LEU A 330 -6.20 13.55 -38.23
C LEU A 330 -5.22 12.53 -38.84
N MET A 331 -4.18 13.00 -39.52
CA MET A 331 -3.20 12.14 -40.20
C MET A 331 -2.08 11.65 -39.27
N ASN A 332 -1.86 12.28 -38.12
CA ASN A 332 -0.80 11.91 -37.19
C ASN A 332 -1.27 11.88 -35.72
N PRO A 333 -2.09 10.88 -35.34
CA PRO A 333 -2.68 10.79 -34.00
C PRO A 333 -1.66 10.62 -32.86
N HIS A 334 -0.38 10.39 -33.18
CA HIS A 334 0.72 10.26 -32.20
C HIS A 334 1.27 11.62 -31.70
N ARG A 335 0.69 12.75 -32.13
CA ARG A 335 1.08 14.11 -31.71
C ARG A 335 0.07 14.80 -30.78
N LEU A 336 -0.86 14.07 -30.18
CA LEU A 336 -1.43 14.54 -28.90
C LEU A 336 -0.26 14.74 -27.93
N PRO A 337 -0.24 15.80 -27.09
CA PRO A 337 0.74 15.83 -26.01
C PRO A 337 0.56 14.51 -25.28
N LYS A 338 1.56 13.63 -25.35
CA LYS A 338 1.66 12.52 -24.39
C LYS A 338 1.47 13.22 -23.05
N ALA A 339 0.35 12.95 -22.37
CA ALA A 339 0.28 13.24 -20.96
C ALA A 339 1.56 12.65 -20.41
N GLU A 340 2.41 13.49 -19.80
CA GLU A 340 3.71 13.08 -19.28
C GLU A 340 3.49 11.73 -18.61
N GLU A 341 3.98 10.68 -19.26
CA GLU A 341 4.06 9.37 -18.64
C GLU A 341 5.07 9.65 -17.55
N ASP A 342 4.60 9.92 -16.33
CA ASP A 342 5.41 9.97 -15.13
C ASP A 342 6.13 8.62 -15.11
N GLU A 343 7.32 8.56 -15.72
CA GLU A 343 8.19 7.41 -15.66
C GLU A 343 8.36 7.13 -14.17
N ASP A 344 8.04 5.90 -13.77
CA ASP A 344 8.17 5.46 -12.38
C ASP A 344 9.65 5.53 -12.01
N GLU A 345 10.12 6.70 -11.55
CA GLU A 345 11.43 6.83 -10.94
C GLU A 345 11.42 5.88 -9.73
N GLU A 346 12.21 4.80 -9.80
CA GLU A 346 12.46 3.92 -8.65
C GLU A 346 12.87 4.84 -7.47
N GLU A 347 12.11 4.82 -6.37
CA GLU A 347 12.36 5.72 -5.25
C GLU A 347 13.77 5.49 -4.69
N GLU A 348 14.67 6.46 -4.94
CA GLU A 348 16.04 6.43 -4.47
C GLU A 348 16.10 6.93 -3.02
N PRO A 349 16.88 6.27 -2.14
CA PRO A 349 16.90 6.61 -0.73
C PRO A 349 17.58 7.97 -0.49
N GLN A 350 16.86 8.86 0.19
CA GLN A 350 17.16 10.26 0.41
C GLN A 350 17.98 10.54 1.67
N LEU A 351 18.00 9.63 2.66
CA LEU A 351 18.69 9.80 3.93
C LEU A 351 19.90 8.89 4.06
N HIS A 352 20.97 9.31 4.74
CA HIS A 352 22.04 8.36 5.07
C HIS A 352 21.50 7.28 6.04
N PHE A 353 21.93 6.02 5.91
CA PHE A 353 21.37 4.89 6.67
C PHE A 353 21.30 5.12 8.20
N TRP A 354 22.39 5.62 8.79
CA TRP A 354 22.42 5.94 10.22
C TRP A 354 21.52 7.11 10.62
N VAL A 355 21.29 8.05 9.69
CA VAL A 355 20.37 9.17 9.90
C VAL A 355 18.93 8.68 9.84
N ALA A 356 18.62 7.73 8.94
CA ALA A 356 17.31 7.08 8.92
C ALA A 356 17.03 6.31 10.22
N ILE A 357 17.99 5.54 10.74
CA ILE A 357 17.87 4.87 12.05
C ILE A 357 17.69 5.85 13.20
N ALA A 358 18.50 6.92 13.24
CA ALA A 358 18.39 7.94 14.28
C ALA A 358 17.02 8.64 14.22
N THR A 359 16.54 8.96 13.02
CA THR A 359 15.23 9.56 12.79
C THR A 359 14.11 8.63 13.25
N LEU A 360 14.15 7.35 12.87
CA LEU A 360 13.20 6.33 13.31
C LEU A 360 13.15 6.24 14.83
N THR A 361 14.31 6.18 15.48
CA THR A 361 14.41 6.05 16.95
C THR A 361 13.86 7.30 17.66
N ILE A 362 14.24 8.50 17.22
CA ILE A 362 13.77 9.76 17.81
C ILE A 362 12.25 9.90 17.63
N ALA A 363 11.73 9.62 16.43
CA ALA A 363 10.30 9.66 16.17
C ALA A 363 9.54 8.66 17.06
N THR A 364 10.04 7.42 17.19
CA THR A 364 9.45 6.39 18.05
C THR A 364 9.36 6.86 19.51
N VAL A 365 10.43 7.44 20.05
CA VAL A 365 10.45 7.94 21.44
C VAL A 365 9.48 9.11 21.63
N LEU A 366 9.45 10.06 20.69
CA LEU A 366 8.52 11.19 20.76
C LEU A 366 7.07 10.75 20.66
N ILE A 367 6.77 9.78 19.79
CA ILE A 367 5.43 9.18 19.67
C ILE A 367 5.06 8.49 20.97
N ALA A 368 5.95 7.69 21.57
CA ALA A 368 5.68 7.04 22.84
C ALA A 368 5.35 8.04 23.96
N LEU A 369 6.13 9.13 24.09
CA LEU A 369 5.86 10.19 25.07
C LEU A 369 4.53 10.92 24.83
N CYS A 370 4.22 11.27 23.58
CA CYS A 370 2.96 11.92 23.25
C CYS A 370 1.77 10.97 23.45
N ALA A 371 1.94 9.70 23.09
CA ALA A 371 0.93 8.66 23.24
C ALA A 371 0.64 8.36 24.71
N GLU A 372 1.65 8.31 25.57
CA GLU A 372 1.48 8.15 27.03
C GLU A 372 0.56 9.25 27.59
N PHE A 373 0.88 10.51 27.32
CA PHE A 373 0.09 11.65 27.81
C PHE A 373 -1.30 11.74 27.17
N MET A 374 -1.43 11.30 25.91
CA MET A 374 -2.73 11.19 25.25
C MET A 374 -3.59 10.12 25.91
N VAL A 375 -3.06 8.91 26.11
CA VAL A 375 -3.76 7.77 26.73
C VAL A 375 -4.18 8.12 28.15
N ASP A 376 -3.28 8.68 28.97
CA ASP A 376 -3.57 9.16 30.33
C ASP A 376 -4.74 10.15 30.39
N SER A 377 -4.91 10.94 29.34
CA SER A 377 -5.94 11.98 29.26
C SER A 377 -7.29 11.49 28.74
N ILE A 378 -7.40 10.23 28.26
CA ILE A 378 -8.65 9.70 27.70
C ILE A 378 -9.80 9.78 28.70
N ASP A 379 -9.58 9.41 29.96
CA ASP A 379 -10.62 9.44 31.00
C ASP A 379 -11.20 10.84 31.19
N ALA A 380 -10.40 11.88 30.99
CA ALA A 380 -10.87 13.25 31.11
C ALA A 380 -11.77 13.67 29.94
N VAL A 381 -11.53 13.11 28.75
CA VAL A 381 -12.38 13.29 27.57
C VAL A 381 -13.70 12.55 27.79
N THR A 382 -13.66 11.32 28.30
CA THR A 382 -14.84 10.47 28.42
C THR A 382 -15.72 10.81 29.63
N LYS A 383 -15.14 11.26 30.74
CA LYS A 383 -15.88 11.66 31.96
C LYS A 383 -16.85 12.83 31.77
N THR A 384 -16.65 13.68 30.76
CA THR A 384 -17.59 14.79 30.49
C THR A 384 -18.92 14.33 29.90
N GLY A 385 -19.07 13.04 29.58
CA GLY A 385 -20.29 12.42 29.06
C GLY A 385 -20.59 12.72 27.59
N GLY A 386 -19.74 13.51 26.93
CA GLY A 386 -19.92 13.86 25.52
C GLY A 386 -19.36 12.83 24.55
N VAL A 387 -18.39 12.00 24.96
CA VAL A 387 -17.68 11.05 24.08
C VAL A 387 -17.42 9.75 24.84
N SER A 388 -17.79 8.60 24.29
CA SER A 388 -17.54 7.29 24.90
C SER A 388 -16.11 6.78 24.66
N GLU A 389 -15.62 5.86 25.49
CA GLU A 389 -14.34 5.19 25.27
C GLU A 389 -14.34 4.42 23.94
N GLU A 390 -15.47 3.81 23.61
CA GLU A 390 -15.70 3.10 22.36
C GLU A 390 -15.60 4.04 21.16
N PHE A 391 -16.13 5.26 21.22
CA PHE A 391 -16.00 6.23 20.13
C PHE A 391 -14.56 6.73 19.99
N VAL A 392 -13.87 7.00 21.12
CA VAL A 392 -12.46 7.39 21.11
C VAL A 392 -11.61 6.31 20.44
N GLY A 393 -11.79 5.05 20.84
CA GLY A 393 -11.05 3.94 20.28
C GLY A 393 -11.45 3.63 18.84
N LEU A 394 -12.74 3.47 18.53
CA LEU A 394 -13.20 3.03 17.20
C LEU A 394 -12.99 4.08 16.09
N ILE A 395 -13.10 5.37 16.41
CA ILE A 395 -13.08 6.45 15.41
C ILE A 395 -11.83 7.33 15.55
N LEU A 396 -11.53 7.86 16.74
CA LEU A 396 -10.49 8.89 16.88
C LEU A 396 -9.07 8.35 16.77
N LEU A 397 -8.73 7.30 17.53
CA LEU A 397 -7.36 6.77 17.57
C LEU A 397 -6.86 6.23 16.21
N PRO A 398 -7.66 5.46 15.43
CA PRO A 398 -7.29 4.97 14.11
C PRO A 398 -6.93 6.06 13.11
N ILE A 399 -7.60 7.20 13.18
CA ILE A 399 -7.32 8.32 12.28
C ILE A 399 -5.89 8.82 12.50
N VAL A 400 -5.42 8.86 13.75
CA VAL A 400 -4.08 9.38 14.07
C VAL A 400 -2.98 8.38 13.79
N GLY A 401 -3.17 7.12 14.19
CA GLY A 401 -2.19 6.06 13.93
C GLY A 401 -1.90 5.95 12.44
N ASN A 402 -2.98 5.90 11.66
CA ASN A 402 -2.89 5.57 10.25
C ASN A 402 -2.81 6.81 9.35
N ALA A 403 -2.89 8.05 9.87
CA ALA A 403 -2.96 9.28 9.06
C ALA A 403 -1.87 9.41 7.98
N ALA A 404 -0.64 9.01 8.32
CA ALA A 404 0.48 9.03 7.40
C ALA A 404 0.28 8.03 6.25
N GLU A 405 -0.10 6.79 6.56
CA GLU A 405 -0.41 5.75 5.58
C GLU A 405 -1.62 6.14 4.71
N HIS A 406 -2.60 6.83 5.28
CA HIS A 406 -3.76 7.34 4.54
C HIS A 406 -3.33 8.36 3.48
N ALA A 407 -2.48 9.31 3.88
CA ALA A 407 -1.99 10.36 2.98
C ALA A 407 -1.16 9.78 1.83
N THR A 408 -0.31 8.79 2.10
CA THR A 408 0.49 8.12 1.07
C THR A 408 -0.41 7.31 0.12
N ALA A 409 -1.32 6.50 0.65
CA ALA A 409 -2.25 5.71 -0.17
C ALA A 409 -3.09 6.59 -1.12
N VAL A 410 -3.64 7.70 -0.62
CA VAL A 410 -4.42 8.64 -1.43
C VAL A 410 -3.56 9.32 -2.49
N THR A 411 -2.34 9.74 -2.14
CA THR A 411 -1.40 10.36 -3.09
C THR A 411 -1.05 9.40 -4.24
N VAL A 412 -0.81 8.13 -3.90
CA VAL A 412 -0.51 7.06 -4.86
C VAL A 412 -1.75 6.74 -5.72
N ALA A 413 -2.95 6.73 -5.15
CA ALA A 413 -4.20 6.57 -5.90
C ALA A 413 -4.44 7.72 -6.91
N ILE A 414 -4.14 8.98 -6.54
CA ILE A 414 -4.23 10.14 -7.44
C ILE A 414 -3.27 9.99 -8.65
N LYS A 415 -2.08 9.42 -8.41
CA LYS A 415 -1.08 9.07 -9.43
C LYS A 415 -1.43 7.82 -10.26
N ASP A 416 -2.66 7.32 -10.13
CA ASP A 416 -3.15 6.13 -10.83
C ASP A 416 -2.49 4.80 -10.49
N LYS A 417 -1.93 4.71 -9.30
CA LYS A 417 -1.30 3.50 -8.79
C LYS A 417 -2.24 2.80 -7.82
N MET A 418 -3.44 2.45 -8.29
CA MET A 418 -4.51 1.94 -7.42
C MET A 418 -4.13 0.60 -6.76
N ASP A 419 -3.37 -0.26 -7.43
CA ASP A 419 -2.82 -1.49 -6.84
C ASP A 419 -2.04 -1.25 -5.55
N LEU A 420 -1.17 -0.24 -5.57
CA LEU A 420 -0.35 0.13 -4.42
C LEU A 420 -1.22 0.73 -3.31
N ALA A 421 -2.20 1.58 -3.66
CA ALA A 421 -3.12 2.16 -2.68
C ALA A 421 -3.98 1.09 -1.98
N ILE A 422 -4.52 0.13 -2.74
CA ILE A 422 -5.26 -1.02 -2.20
C ILE A 422 -4.32 -1.90 -1.36
N GLY A 423 -3.10 -2.13 -1.83
CA GLY A 423 -2.07 -2.89 -1.12
C GLY A 423 -1.75 -2.29 0.24
N VAL A 424 -1.63 -0.97 0.35
CA VAL A 424 -1.43 -0.25 1.62
C VAL A 424 -2.65 -0.45 2.53
N ALA A 425 -3.86 -0.16 2.07
CA ALA A 425 -5.06 -0.22 2.91
C ALA A 425 -5.43 -1.66 3.36
N VAL A 426 -5.49 -2.61 2.44
CA VAL A 426 -5.84 -4.02 2.73
C VAL A 426 -4.68 -4.72 3.45
N GLY A 427 -3.43 -4.41 3.10
CA GLY A 427 -2.24 -4.96 3.75
C GLY A 427 -2.13 -4.55 5.21
N SER A 428 -2.29 -3.25 5.51
CA SER A 428 -2.33 -2.72 6.89
C SER A 428 -3.46 -3.36 7.70
N SER A 429 -4.67 -3.48 7.13
CA SER A 429 -5.80 -4.18 7.77
C SER A 429 -5.50 -5.65 8.11
N MET A 430 -4.83 -6.36 7.20
CA MET A 430 -4.45 -7.76 7.41
C MET A 430 -3.37 -7.91 8.48
N GLN A 431 -2.42 -6.96 8.56
CA GLN A 431 -1.43 -6.92 9.64
C GLN A 431 -2.12 -6.66 10.98
N VAL A 432 -3.10 -5.75 11.05
CA VAL A 432 -3.87 -5.54 12.28
C VAL A 432 -4.59 -6.82 12.73
N ALA A 433 -5.26 -7.52 11.79
CA ALA A 433 -6.03 -8.73 12.08
C ALA A 433 -5.16 -9.95 12.45
N LEU A 434 -4.09 -10.22 11.69
CA LEU A 434 -3.28 -11.42 11.84
C LEU A 434 -2.07 -11.24 12.77
N PHE A 435 -1.63 -10.01 13.02
CA PHE A 435 -0.46 -9.72 13.83
C PHE A 435 -0.77 -8.87 15.06
N LEU A 436 -1.28 -7.64 14.92
CA LEU A 436 -1.43 -6.75 16.08
C LEU A 436 -2.43 -7.28 17.11
N ILE A 437 -3.64 -7.64 16.69
CA ILE A 437 -4.67 -8.20 17.57
C ILE A 437 -4.14 -9.40 18.37
N PRO A 438 -3.63 -10.48 17.74
CA PRO A 438 -3.16 -11.63 18.49
C PRO A 438 -1.89 -11.36 19.30
N LEU A 439 -1.01 -10.46 18.82
CA LEU A 439 0.17 -10.04 19.59
C LEU A 439 -0.25 -9.36 20.90
N LEU A 440 -1.22 -8.45 20.86
CA LEU A 440 -1.70 -7.75 22.05
C LEU A 440 -2.41 -8.68 23.04
N VAL A 441 -3.10 -9.72 22.57
CA VAL A 441 -3.65 -10.78 23.44
C VAL A 441 -2.52 -11.55 24.15
N ILE A 442 -1.41 -11.85 23.46
CA ILE A 442 -0.24 -12.50 24.07
C ILE A 442 0.47 -11.57 25.04
N ILE A 443 0.62 -10.29 24.72
CA ILE A 443 1.19 -9.29 25.63
C ILE A 443 0.33 -9.17 26.89
N GLY A 444 -1.00 -9.05 26.73
CA GLY A 444 -1.94 -9.04 27.85
C GLY A 444 -1.85 -10.31 28.71
N TRP A 445 -1.70 -11.48 28.07
CA TRP A 445 -1.46 -12.72 28.79
C TRP A 445 -0.13 -12.70 29.58
N GLY A 446 0.95 -12.18 28.99
CA GLY A 446 2.25 -12.01 29.66
C GLY A 446 2.21 -11.04 30.84
N MET A 447 1.31 -10.05 30.79
CA MET A 447 1.05 -9.09 31.88
C MET A 447 0.08 -9.62 32.95
N GLY A 448 -0.52 -10.80 32.75
CA GLY A 448 -1.55 -11.35 33.65
C GLY A 448 -2.92 -10.67 33.50
N ASN A 449 -3.16 -9.95 32.40
CA ASN A 449 -4.43 -9.30 32.10
C ASN A 449 -5.32 -10.24 31.26
N ASP A 450 -6.27 -10.91 31.91
CA ASP A 450 -7.23 -11.82 31.28
C ASP A 450 -8.32 -11.08 30.47
N ALA A 451 -8.48 -9.76 30.68
CA ALA A 451 -9.48 -8.96 29.98
C ALA A 451 -9.08 -8.68 28.53
N MET A 452 -7.78 -8.62 28.21
CA MET A 452 -7.33 -8.51 26.82
C MET A 452 -7.51 -9.84 26.09
N ASN A 453 -8.65 -9.96 25.39
CA ASN A 453 -9.07 -11.18 24.71
C ASN A 453 -9.72 -10.84 23.35
N LEU A 454 -10.18 -11.87 22.63
CA LEU A 454 -10.80 -11.75 21.30
C LEU A 454 -12.34 -11.70 21.36
N SER A 455 -12.90 -11.40 22.53
CA SER A 455 -14.31 -11.06 22.67
C SER A 455 -14.46 -9.57 22.47
N PHE A 456 -14.90 -9.20 21.28
CA PHE A 456 -15.18 -7.83 20.89
C PHE A 456 -16.69 -7.56 21.06
N ASP A 457 -17.05 -6.30 21.05
CA ASP A 457 -18.44 -5.91 21.02
C ASP A 457 -19.13 -6.35 19.70
N LEU A 458 -20.42 -6.71 19.79
CA LEU A 458 -21.16 -7.25 18.65
C LEU A 458 -21.37 -6.21 17.54
N PHE A 459 -21.59 -4.94 17.87
CA PHE A 459 -21.70 -3.88 16.88
C PHE A 459 -20.38 -3.68 16.13
N GLN A 460 -19.25 -3.72 16.83
CA GLN A 460 -17.92 -3.63 16.22
C GLN A 460 -17.62 -4.81 15.29
N VAL A 461 -17.93 -6.02 15.73
CA VAL A 461 -17.77 -7.23 14.91
C VAL A 461 -18.68 -7.22 13.68
N ALA A 462 -19.94 -6.83 13.84
CA ALA A 462 -20.89 -6.77 12.74
C ALA A 462 -20.48 -5.72 11.69
N THR A 463 -20.09 -4.53 12.12
CA THR A 463 -19.64 -3.46 11.22
C THR A 463 -18.34 -3.83 10.51
N MET A 464 -17.37 -4.41 11.21
CA MET A 464 -16.13 -4.93 10.62
C MET A 464 -16.40 -6.03 9.58
N PHE A 465 -17.27 -6.99 9.90
CA PHE A 465 -17.65 -8.06 8.98
C PHE A 465 -18.29 -7.52 7.70
N VAL A 466 -19.25 -6.59 7.83
CA VAL A 466 -19.90 -5.94 6.68
C VAL A 466 -18.89 -5.15 5.86
N ALA A 467 -17.98 -4.40 6.50
CA ALA A 467 -16.95 -3.62 5.81
C ALA A 467 -16.02 -4.52 4.97
N VAL A 468 -15.56 -5.63 5.55
CA VAL A 468 -14.69 -6.60 4.87
C VAL A 468 -15.39 -7.25 3.68
N LEU A 469 -16.66 -7.67 3.86
CA LEU A 469 -17.44 -8.23 2.75
C LEU A 469 -17.66 -7.21 1.62
N LEU A 470 -18.00 -5.98 1.97
CA LEU A 470 -18.22 -4.91 0.99
C LEU A 470 -16.94 -4.61 0.22
N VAL A 471 -15.81 -4.43 0.89
CA VAL A 471 -14.52 -4.15 0.23
C VAL A 471 -14.08 -5.33 -0.63
N ASN A 472 -14.26 -6.56 -0.17
CA ASN A 472 -13.95 -7.73 -1.00
C ASN A 472 -14.82 -7.80 -2.26
N TYR A 473 -16.09 -7.36 -2.18
CA TYR A 473 -16.97 -7.24 -3.33
C TYR A 473 -16.53 -6.12 -4.29
N LEU A 474 -16.20 -4.94 -3.77
CA LEU A 474 -15.74 -3.77 -4.56
C LEU A 474 -14.37 -3.96 -5.20
N ILE A 475 -13.56 -4.88 -4.69
CA ILE A 475 -12.26 -5.21 -5.28
C ILE A 475 -12.40 -6.34 -6.32
N ALA A 476 -13.50 -7.09 -6.32
CA ALA A 476 -13.64 -8.28 -7.14
C ALA A 476 -13.77 -8.00 -8.64
N ASP A 477 -14.21 -6.81 -9.03
CA ASP A 477 -14.45 -6.42 -10.42
C ASP A 477 -13.29 -5.66 -11.07
N GLY A 478 -12.15 -5.51 -10.36
CA GLY A 478 -10.88 -5.06 -10.94
C GLY A 478 -10.81 -3.58 -11.33
N LYS A 479 -11.85 -2.83 -11.00
CA LYS A 479 -11.98 -1.41 -11.33
C LYS A 479 -12.61 -0.67 -10.17
N SER A 480 -12.34 0.63 -10.07
CA SER A 480 -12.96 1.52 -9.09
C SER A 480 -13.42 2.81 -9.73
N HIS A 481 -14.44 3.44 -9.13
CA HIS A 481 -14.92 4.76 -9.54
C HIS A 481 -15.14 5.71 -8.35
N TRP A 482 -15.16 7.02 -8.62
CA TRP A 482 -15.26 8.03 -7.56
C TRP A 482 -16.50 7.87 -6.66
N LEU A 483 -17.64 7.42 -7.23
CA LEU A 483 -18.87 7.21 -6.48
C LEU A 483 -18.77 6.04 -5.47
N GLU A 484 -18.03 4.96 -5.75
CA GLU A 484 -17.75 3.89 -4.77
C GLU A 484 -16.95 4.46 -3.61
N GLY A 485 -15.94 5.29 -3.91
CA GLY A 485 -15.17 5.98 -2.90
C GLY A 485 -16.02 6.87 -1.99
N TRP A 486 -16.92 7.65 -2.60
CA TRP A 486 -17.86 8.48 -1.85
C TRP A 486 -18.79 7.65 -0.96
N LEU A 487 -19.33 6.53 -1.47
CA LEU A 487 -20.20 5.64 -0.70
C LEU A 487 -19.47 4.99 0.48
N LEU A 488 -18.20 4.62 0.32
CA LEU A 488 -17.36 4.10 1.41
C LEU A 488 -17.13 5.15 2.51
N ILE A 489 -16.85 6.41 2.13
CA ILE A 489 -16.71 7.53 3.08
C ILE A 489 -18.04 7.78 3.82
N CYS A 490 -19.17 7.76 3.11
CA CYS A 490 -20.49 7.89 3.72
C CYS A 490 -20.78 6.75 4.69
N LEU A 491 -20.45 5.49 4.33
CA LEU A 491 -20.64 4.35 5.21
C LEU A 491 -19.79 4.46 6.48
N TYR A 492 -18.52 4.86 6.37
CA TYR A 492 -17.67 5.12 7.54
C TYR A 492 -18.26 6.22 8.43
N SER A 493 -18.78 7.30 7.82
CA SER A 493 -19.43 8.40 8.54
C SER A 493 -20.70 7.95 9.26
N ILE A 494 -21.50 7.07 8.65
CA ILE A 494 -22.68 6.47 9.29
C ILE A 494 -22.25 5.62 10.48
N ILE A 495 -21.21 4.79 10.34
CA ILE A 495 -20.67 3.99 11.45
C ILE A 495 -20.18 4.89 12.58
N ALA A 496 -19.50 6.00 12.28
CA ALA A 496 -19.06 6.97 13.28
C ALA A 496 -20.26 7.61 14.03
N VAL A 497 -21.32 7.99 13.32
CA VAL A 497 -22.55 8.52 13.93
C VAL A 497 -23.25 7.46 14.79
N CYS A 498 -23.33 6.21 14.32
CA CYS A 498 -23.89 5.11 15.12
C CYS A 498 -23.05 4.87 16.38
N SER A 499 -21.72 4.89 16.28
CA SER A 499 -20.81 4.72 17.41
C SER A 499 -20.93 5.85 18.44
N TRP A 500 -21.28 7.06 18.01
CA TRP A 500 -21.52 8.19 18.92
C TRP A 500 -22.73 7.99 19.82
N TRP A 501 -23.76 7.32 19.30
CA TRP A 501 -25.00 6.99 20.03
C TRP A 501 -25.01 5.57 20.60
N TYR A 502 -23.91 4.83 20.47
CA TYR A 502 -23.82 3.46 20.95
C TYR A 502 -23.78 3.47 22.49
N PRO A 503 -24.70 2.76 23.17
CA PRO A 503 -24.77 2.76 24.63
C PRO A 503 -23.49 2.16 25.21
N THR A 504 -22.97 2.78 26.27
CA THR A 504 -21.74 2.31 26.91
C THR A 504 -22.08 1.23 27.94
N HIS A 505 -21.17 0.28 28.17
CA HIS A 505 -21.35 -0.72 29.23
C HIS A 505 -21.43 -0.11 30.65
N SER A 506 -21.18 1.19 30.81
CA SER A 506 -21.39 1.94 32.05
C SER A 506 -22.81 2.47 32.26
N ASP A 507 -23.71 2.33 31.28
CA ASP A 507 -25.11 2.75 31.36
C ASP A 507 -26.07 1.66 31.89
N GLU A 508 -25.55 0.46 32.20
CA GLU A 508 -26.22 -0.64 32.93
C GLU A 508 -25.56 -0.86 34.30
#